data_AF-A0A937YMH3-F1
#
_entry.id   AF-A0A937YMH3-F1
#
_cell.length_a   1.000
_cell.length_b   1.000
_cell.length_c   1.000
_cell.angle_alpha   90.00
_cell.angle_beta   90.00
_cell.angle_gamma   90.00
#
_symmetry.space_group_name_H-M   'P 1'
#
loop_
_entity.id
_entity.type
_entity.pdbx_description
1 polymer ?
#
loop_
_entity_poly.entity_id
_entity_poly.type
_entity_poly.pdbx_seq_one_letter_code
_entity_poly.pdbx_strand_id
1 'polypeptide(L)'
;MSTLHLVPDDLRERYHVKEWRNAAGILATACSAEWRDIQEVLRGFRLLRSEILVGGGNRSLISRRIDSAFYKKGWQEKGFATAIKVDDASFDSPTHAVDCFKNGVAVEMEWNNKDPFFDRDLNNFRLLFEL
;
A
#
# COMPACT_ATOMS: atom_id res chain seq x y z
N MET A 1 -13.23 -3.62 -18.50
CA MET A 1 -12.99 -5.07 -18.32
C MET A 1 -12.00 -5.23 -17.19
N SER A 2 -12.19 -6.19 -16.29
CA SER A 2 -11.24 -6.40 -15.19
C SER A 2 -9.91 -6.96 -15.69
N THR A 3 -8.82 -6.47 -15.11
CA THR A 3 -7.45 -6.93 -15.29
C THR A 3 -6.98 -7.91 -14.21
N LEU A 4 -7.89 -8.42 -13.36
CA LEU A 4 -7.55 -9.37 -12.29
C LEU A 4 -6.90 -10.68 -12.80
N HIS A 5 -7.11 -11.05 -14.06
CA HIS A 5 -6.43 -12.20 -14.69
C HIS A 5 -4.91 -12.00 -14.80
N LEU A 6 -4.39 -10.78 -14.63
CA LEU A 6 -2.97 -10.47 -14.55
C LEU A 6 -2.37 -10.71 -13.16
N VAL A 7 -3.22 -11.00 -12.16
CA VAL A 7 -2.77 -11.42 -10.83
C VAL A 7 -2.53 -12.93 -10.86
N PRO A 8 -1.31 -13.40 -10.54
CA PRO A 8 -0.96 -14.82 -10.57
C PRO A 8 -1.93 -15.71 -9.79
N ASP A 9 -2.21 -16.89 -10.32
CA ASP A 9 -3.15 -17.85 -9.74
C ASP A 9 -2.77 -18.23 -8.30
N ASP A 10 -1.48 -18.45 -8.05
CA ASP A 10 -0.95 -18.80 -6.73
C ASP A 10 -1.22 -17.73 -5.66
N LEU A 11 -1.34 -16.45 -6.07
CA LEU A 11 -1.75 -15.36 -5.20
C LEU A 11 -3.27 -15.30 -5.05
N ARG A 12 -4.03 -15.48 -6.14
CA ARG A 12 -5.51 -15.47 -6.08
C ARG A 12 -6.08 -16.63 -5.28
N GLU A 13 -5.36 -17.74 -5.17
CA GLU A 13 -5.70 -18.87 -4.30
C GLU A 13 -5.50 -18.57 -2.81
N ARG A 14 -4.60 -17.63 -2.47
CA ARG A 14 -4.22 -17.31 -1.08
C ARG A 14 -4.81 -16.00 -0.57
N TYR A 15 -5.12 -15.08 -1.48
CA TYR A 15 -5.56 -13.73 -1.18
C TYR A 15 -6.87 -13.42 -1.89
N HIS A 16 -7.76 -12.71 -1.20
CA HIS A 16 -8.88 -12.06 -1.85
C HIS A 16 -8.39 -10.77 -2.50
N VAL A 17 -8.50 -10.68 -3.83
CA VAL A 17 -8.00 -9.53 -4.59
C VAL A 17 -9.15 -8.75 -5.18
N LYS A 18 -9.17 -7.45 -4.91
CA LYS A 18 -10.02 -6.47 -5.59
C LYS A 18 -9.14 -5.45 -6.28
N GLU A 19 -9.60 -4.93 -7.40
CA GLU A 19 -8.92 -3.85 -8.11
C GLU A 19 -9.89 -2.71 -8.42
N TRP A 20 -9.33 -1.54 -8.66
CA TRP A 20 -10.04 -0.36 -9.13
C TRP A 20 -9.29 0.22 -10.34
N ARG A 21 -10.01 0.75 -11.33
CA ARG A 21 -9.44 1.42 -12.52
C ARG A 21 -8.32 0.62 -13.22
N ASN A 22 -8.49 -0.70 -13.35
CA ASN A 22 -7.52 -1.60 -14.00
C ASN A 22 -6.12 -1.57 -13.38
N ALA A 23 -6.04 -1.44 -12.04
CA ALA A 23 -4.78 -1.35 -11.31
C ALA A 23 -3.79 -2.48 -11.64
N ALA A 24 -4.25 -3.73 -11.76
CA ALA A 24 -3.37 -4.85 -12.11
C ALA A 24 -2.74 -4.67 -13.51
N GLY A 25 -3.48 -4.13 -14.48
CA GLY A 25 -2.96 -3.79 -15.81
C GLY A 25 -1.90 -2.71 -15.79
N ILE A 26 -2.12 -1.64 -15.02
CA ILE A 26 -1.15 -0.54 -14.85
C ILE A 26 0.13 -1.07 -14.19
N LEU A 27 0.00 -1.82 -13.09
CA LEU A 27 1.14 -2.41 -12.38
C LEU A 27 1.93 -3.37 -13.27
N ALA A 28 1.24 -4.23 -14.03
CA ALA A 28 1.90 -5.20 -14.90
C ALA A 28 2.68 -4.56 -16.07
N THR A 29 2.29 -3.36 -16.52
CA THR A 29 2.85 -2.74 -17.73
C THR A 29 3.78 -1.56 -17.41
N ALA A 30 3.29 -0.57 -16.65
CA ALA A 30 4.03 0.66 -16.35
C ALA A 30 4.93 0.54 -15.11
N CYS A 31 4.60 -0.34 -14.16
CA CYS A 31 5.33 -0.48 -12.89
C CYS A 31 5.74 -1.95 -12.65
N SER A 32 6.21 -2.64 -13.69
CA SER A 32 6.41 -4.10 -13.66
C SER A 32 7.45 -4.57 -12.63
N ALA A 33 8.44 -3.72 -12.29
CA ALA A 33 9.42 -4.01 -11.25
C ALA A 33 8.78 -3.95 -9.85
N GLU A 34 8.03 -2.90 -9.56
CA GLU A 34 7.28 -2.73 -8.31
C GLU A 34 6.20 -3.82 -8.17
N TRP A 35 5.56 -4.20 -9.29
CA TRP A 35 4.59 -5.29 -9.30
C TRP A 35 5.22 -6.63 -8.92
N ARG A 36 6.42 -6.92 -9.45
CA ARG A 36 7.18 -8.12 -9.06
C ARG A 36 7.55 -8.09 -7.58
N ASP A 37 7.98 -6.93 -7.07
CA ASP A 37 8.28 -6.77 -5.65
C ASP A 37 7.05 -7.08 -4.78
N ILE A 38 5.88 -6.53 -5.10
CA ILE A 38 4.62 -6.79 -4.39
C ILE A 38 4.29 -8.28 -4.41
N GLN A 39 4.35 -8.93 -5.57
CA GLN A 39 4.07 -10.36 -5.67
C GLN A 39 5.04 -11.20 -4.83
N GLU A 40 6.33 -10.90 -4.85
CA GLU A 40 7.35 -11.62 -4.07
C GLU A 40 7.12 -11.45 -2.56
N VAL A 41 6.80 -10.23 -2.11
CA VAL A 41 6.46 -9.97 -0.70
C VAL A 41 5.21 -10.75 -0.29
N LEU A 42 4.14 -10.72 -1.09
CA LEU A 42 2.92 -11.48 -0.83
C LEU A 42 3.15 -13.00 -0.84
N ARG A 43 4.00 -13.52 -1.74
CA ARG A 43 4.38 -14.94 -1.73
C ARG A 43 5.17 -15.34 -0.48
N GLY A 44 6.01 -14.43 0.01
CA GLY A 44 6.83 -14.62 1.22
C GLY A 44 6.06 -14.48 2.53
N PHE A 45 4.91 -13.80 2.53
CA PHE A 45 4.13 -13.60 3.74
C PHE A 45 3.55 -14.91 4.29
N ARG A 46 3.65 -15.09 5.62
CA ARG A 46 3.09 -16.23 6.35
C ARG A 46 2.53 -15.73 7.65
N LEU A 47 1.25 -15.89 7.92
CA LEU A 47 0.66 -15.48 9.19
C LEU A 47 1.05 -16.49 10.28
N LEU A 48 1.89 -16.06 11.24
CA LEU A 48 2.38 -16.94 12.30
C LEU A 48 1.55 -16.80 13.56
N ARG A 49 1.11 -17.92 14.14
CA ARG A 49 0.39 -17.92 15.43
C ARG A 49 1.20 -17.20 16.53
N SER A 50 2.51 -17.38 16.53
CA SER A 50 3.41 -16.71 17.48
C SER A 50 3.34 -15.19 17.40
N GLU A 51 3.11 -14.61 16.22
CA GLU A 51 2.99 -13.17 16.05
C GLU A 51 1.60 -12.64 16.44
N ILE A 52 0.56 -13.47 16.30
CA ILE A 52 -0.81 -13.12 16.72
C ILE A 52 -0.94 -13.06 18.24
N LEU A 53 -0.27 -13.98 18.95
CA LEU A 53 -0.35 -14.10 20.41
C LEU A 53 0.43 -13.01 21.16
N VAL A 54 1.35 -12.32 20.48
CA VAL A 54 2.07 -11.19 21.07
C VAL A 54 1.13 -9.99 21.16
N GLY A 55 1.00 -9.42 22.35
CA GLY A 55 0.15 -8.24 22.60
C GLY A 55 0.53 -7.06 21.69
N GLY A 56 -0.47 -6.24 21.37
CA GLY A 56 -0.29 -5.07 20.52
C GLY A 56 0.63 -4.00 21.13
N GLY A 57 1.20 -3.17 20.25
CA GLY A 57 1.92 -1.93 20.55
C GLY A 57 1.71 -0.96 19.39
N ASN A 58 2.52 0.10 19.27
CA ASN A 58 2.30 1.13 18.23
C ASN A 58 2.34 0.56 16.78
N ARG A 59 3.10 -0.52 16.54
CA ARG A 59 3.09 -1.28 15.27
C ARG A 59 3.30 -2.77 15.51
N SER A 60 2.45 -3.63 14.95
CA SER A 60 2.50 -5.10 15.13
C SER A 60 3.74 -5.73 14.48
N LEU A 61 4.18 -6.90 14.96
CA LEU A 61 5.27 -7.66 14.32
C LEU A 61 4.93 -8.06 12.88
N ILE A 62 3.64 -8.31 12.61
CA ILE A 62 3.11 -8.70 11.32
C ILE A 62 3.32 -7.57 10.31
N SER A 63 2.88 -6.35 10.65
CA SER A 63 3.05 -5.15 9.81
C SER A 63 4.53 -4.89 9.54
N ARG A 64 5.36 -4.85 10.60
CA ARG A 64 6.81 -4.60 10.45
C ARG A 64 7.51 -5.59 9.54
N ARG A 65 7.10 -6.86 9.55
CA ARG A 65 7.71 -7.90 8.69
C ARG A 65 7.38 -7.67 7.22
N ILE A 66 6.17 -7.23 6.91
CA ILE A 66 5.76 -6.86 5.55
C ILE A 66 6.54 -5.62 5.09
N ASP A 67 6.53 -4.55 5.90
CA ASP A 67 7.27 -3.31 5.60
C ASP A 67 8.76 -3.59 5.37
N SER A 68 9.37 -4.37 6.26
CA SER A 68 10.79 -4.75 6.15
C SER A 68 11.10 -5.52 4.87
N ALA A 69 10.16 -6.30 4.34
CA ALA A 69 10.35 -7.01 3.08
C ALA A 69 10.36 -6.04 1.89
N PHE A 70 9.51 -5.01 1.93
CA PHE A 70 9.53 -3.90 0.97
C PHE A 70 10.79 -3.03 1.11
N TYR A 71 11.20 -2.68 2.34
CA TYR A 71 12.39 -1.87 2.59
C TYR A 71 13.68 -2.54 2.08
N LYS A 72 13.81 -3.86 2.23
CA LYS A 72 14.91 -4.63 1.62
C LYS A 72 14.96 -4.56 0.09
N LYS A 73 13.85 -4.18 -0.55
CA LYS A 73 13.69 -3.98 -1.99
C LYS A 73 13.80 -2.51 -2.40
N GLY A 74 14.20 -1.63 -1.48
CA GLY A 74 14.43 -0.21 -1.74
C GLY A 74 13.18 0.67 -1.68
N TRP A 75 12.05 0.13 -1.20
CA TRP A 75 10.88 0.93 -0.86
C TRP A 75 11.15 1.75 0.40
N GLN A 76 10.52 2.90 0.56
CA GLN A 76 10.77 3.80 1.69
C GLN A 76 9.47 4.45 2.15
N GLU A 77 9.39 4.81 3.43
CA GLU A 77 8.33 5.68 3.92
C GLU A 77 8.45 7.05 3.25
N LYS A 78 7.32 7.64 2.84
CA LYS A 78 7.33 8.93 2.15
C LYS A 78 6.15 9.81 2.56
N GLY A 79 6.49 10.97 3.13
CA GLY A 79 5.58 12.10 3.26
C GLY A 79 5.49 12.90 1.96
N PHE A 80 4.30 13.40 1.64
CA PHE A 80 4.05 14.25 0.48
C PHE A 80 3.51 15.59 0.96
N ALA A 81 4.27 16.67 0.79
CA ALA A 81 3.76 18.02 1.05
C ALA A 81 2.82 18.41 -0.10
N THR A 82 1.55 18.63 0.22
CA THR A 82 0.53 19.02 -0.76
C THR A 82 -0.21 20.25 -0.24
N ALA A 83 -0.65 21.11 -1.17
CA ALA A 83 -1.38 22.32 -0.84
C ALA A 83 -2.48 22.56 -1.88
N ILE A 84 -3.63 23.04 -1.41
CA ILE A 84 -4.74 23.48 -2.24
C ILE A 84 -4.65 25.00 -2.33
N LYS A 85 -4.62 25.53 -3.56
CA LYS A 85 -4.65 26.98 -3.80
C LYS A 85 -6.05 27.42 -4.21
N VAL A 86 -6.62 28.38 -3.49
CA VAL A 86 -7.90 29.03 -3.79
C VAL A 86 -7.64 30.52 -3.94
N ASP A 87 -7.83 31.05 -5.15
CA ASP A 87 -7.43 32.40 -5.53
C ASP A 87 -5.95 32.66 -5.18
N ASP A 88 -5.68 33.63 -4.28
CA ASP A 88 -4.34 33.96 -3.80
C ASP A 88 -3.96 33.27 -2.47
N ALA A 89 -4.89 32.51 -1.87
CA ALA A 89 -4.64 31.78 -0.62
C ALA A 89 -4.21 30.34 -0.88
N SER A 90 -3.21 29.87 -0.15
CA SER A 90 -2.75 28.48 -0.17
C SER A 90 -2.99 27.83 1.20
N PHE A 91 -3.56 26.64 1.19
CA PHE A 91 -3.89 25.85 2.37
C PHE A 91 -3.19 24.52 2.27
N ASP A 92 -2.42 24.15 3.30
CA ASP A 92 -1.81 22.83 3.39
C ASP A 92 -2.93 21.77 3.39
N SER A 93 -2.81 20.80 2.49
CA SER A 93 -3.74 19.68 2.46
C SER A 93 -3.23 18.61 3.42
N PRO A 94 -4.09 18.07 4.30
CA PRO A 94 -3.67 17.05 5.25
C PRO A 94 -3.41 15.73 4.51
N THR A 95 -2.14 15.46 4.22
CA THR A 95 -1.67 14.15 3.78
C THR A 95 -1.07 13.38 4.94
N HIS A 96 -1.03 12.06 4.78
CA HIS A 96 -0.30 11.16 5.66
C HIS A 96 0.88 10.55 4.90
N ALA A 97 1.95 10.25 5.64
CA ALA A 97 3.08 9.53 5.07
C ALA A 97 2.63 8.14 4.63
N VAL A 98 3.09 7.73 3.44
CA VAL A 98 2.87 6.39 2.91
C VAL A 98 3.94 5.46 3.45
N ASP A 99 3.55 4.31 3.97
CA ASP A 99 4.47 3.35 4.60
C ASP A 99 5.55 2.82 3.66
N CYS A 100 5.15 2.45 2.44
CA CYS A 100 6.05 1.93 1.42
C CYS A 100 5.77 2.61 0.08
N PHE A 101 6.68 3.47 -0.38
CA PHE A 101 6.63 4.12 -1.68
C PHE A 101 7.85 3.79 -2.53
N LYS A 102 7.64 3.55 -3.83
CA LYS A 102 8.69 3.38 -4.84
C LYS A 102 8.16 3.72 -6.23
N ASN A 103 8.85 4.62 -6.95
CA ASN A 103 8.61 4.93 -8.37
C ASN A 103 7.13 5.16 -8.77
N GLY A 104 6.36 5.86 -7.93
CA GLY A 104 4.94 6.15 -8.21
C GLY A 104 3.96 5.07 -7.75
N VAL A 105 4.44 3.98 -7.14
CA VAL A 105 3.61 2.97 -6.47
C VAL A 105 3.69 3.17 -4.96
N ALA A 106 2.52 3.18 -4.33
CA ALA A 106 2.33 3.30 -2.89
C ALA A 106 1.68 2.02 -2.35
N VAL A 107 2.15 1.54 -1.21
CA VAL A 107 1.61 0.38 -0.49
C VAL A 107 1.45 0.78 0.98
N GLU A 108 0.24 0.58 1.50
CA GLU A 108 -0.10 0.73 2.92
C GLU A 108 -0.49 -0.63 3.48
N MET A 109 -0.03 -0.93 4.70
CA MET A 109 -0.34 -2.19 5.38
C MET A 109 -1.18 -1.97 6.63
N GLU A 110 -2.42 -2.43 6.54
CA GLU A 110 -3.38 -2.34 7.61
C GLU A 110 -3.57 -3.68 8.34
N TRP A 111 -3.17 -3.72 9.62
CA TRP A 111 -3.38 -4.87 10.52
C TRP A 111 -4.09 -4.43 11.79
N ASN A 112 -5.22 -5.08 12.12
CA ASN A 112 -6.08 -4.70 13.24
C ASN A 112 -6.48 -3.21 13.16
N ASN A 113 -6.88 -2.80 11.96
CA ASN A 113 -7.26 -1.43 11.65
C ASN A 113 -8.42 -0.98 12.56
N LYS A 114 -8.29 0.23 13.10
CA LYS A 114 -9.36 0.92 13.83
C LYS A 114 -9.95 1.97 12.90
N ASP A 115 -11.27 2.09 12.93
CA ASP A 115 -11.93 3.27 12.39
C ASP A 115 -11.26 4.53 12.97
N PRO A 116 -10.74 5.48 12.16
CA PRO A 116 -10.96 5.71 10.71
C PRO A 116 -9.76 5.46 9.76
N PHE A 117 -8.77 4.63 10.11
CA PHE A 117 -7.51 4.59 9.35
C PHE A 117 -7.67 4.12 7.90
N PHE A 118 -8.48 3.09 7.65
CA PHE A 118 -8.67 2.57 6.29
C PHE A 118 -9.19 3.63 5.30
N ASP A 119 -10.19 4.41 5.72
CA ASP A 119 -10.79 5.45 4.88
C ASP A 119 -9.82 6.60 4.63
N ARG A 120 -9.06 6.98 5.67
CA ARG A 120 -8.04 8.01 5.58
C ARG A 120 -6.97 7.67 4.54
N ASP A 121 -6.48 6.44 4.51
CA ASP A 121 -5.41 6.05 3.60
C ASP A 121 -5.93 5.97 2.15
N LEU A 122 -7.16 5.51 1.95
CA LEU A 122 -7.83 5.58 0.64
C LEU A 122 -8.01 7.03 0.16
N ASN A 123 -8.39 7.96 1.04
CA ASN A 123 -8.48 9.37 0.69
C ASN A 123 -7.10 9.98 0.40
N ASN A 124 -6.06 9.58 1.14
CA ASN A 124 -4.68 9.99 0.88
C ASN A 124 -4.24 9.55 -0.53
N PHE A 125 -4.50 8.30 -0.91
CA PHE A 125 -4.22 7.81 -2.27
C PHE A 125 -5.03 8.54 -3.35
N ARG A 126 -6.31 8.84 -3.08
CA ARG A 126 -7.14 9.60 -4.01
C ARG A 126 -6.55 10.99 -4.26
N LEU A 127 -6.18 11.71 -3.19
CA LEU A 127 -5.56 13.03 -3.29
C LEU A 127 -4.25 12.97 -4.07
N LEU A 128 -3.34 12.04 -3.72
CA LEU A 128 -2.05 11.90 -4.40
C LEU A 128 -2.17 11.47 -5.87
N PHE A 129 -3.27 10.81 -6.26
CA PHE A 129 -3.52 10.44 -7.65
C PHE A 129 -4.09 11.59 -8.48
N GLU A 130 -4.83 12.51 -7.85
CA GLU A 130 -5.49 13.63 -8.53
C GLU A 130 -4.61 14.88 -8.69
N LEU A 131 -3.49 14.96 -7.95
CA LEU A 131 -2.50 16.03 -8.01
C LEU A 131 -1.49 15.82 -9.16
#